data_AF-A0A958UMM6-F1
#
_entry.id   AF-A0A958UMM6-F1
#
_cell.length_a   1.000
_cell.length_b   1.000
_cell.length_c   1.000
_cell.angle_alpha   90.00
_cell.angle_beta   90.00
_cell.angle_gamma   90.00
#
_symmetry.space_group_name_H-M   'P 1'
#
loop_
_entity.id
_entity.type
_entity.pdbx_description
1 polymer ?
#
loop_
_entity_poly.entity_id
_entity_poly.type
_entity_poly.pdbx_seq_one_letter_code
_entity_poly.pdbx_strand_id
1 'polypeptide(L)'
;MKNLLFYLVFLSSLACFAQFTAIPDANFENYLEQNGMGDGVPNNGQVLTANIENVTTLTVYAKQIQDLTGIEDFTAVELIGCAYNSIPFLDVSQNMNLQALNCESSDVVELLLPPTPTLEIVNCPENFLTELDISQNPGLEQLYCNINNIGSMDVTNNPLLELVSMEYNNISGFLDTSQNPILTSLSASHNNIIGFDLSQNQVLLSFGAADNPLQTLDVRNGNNENMVTFVAYGTSGNLDCILVDDAGATYLDDWFKDPGTTFVNNQEECDALGIATIDNQNFMMYPNPASGEVFLNVTNKGFNGLDVTVSNNLGQVLERKEKMENTAVIPLDVSSYTPGVYFVTLKAGDVITTKKLVVY
;
A
#
# COMPACT_ATOMS: atom_id res chain seq x y z
N MET A 1 -22.72 18.43 -73.42
CA MET A 1 -22.83 17.29 -72.49
C MET A 1 -21.49 16.58 -72.53
N LYS A 2 -20.58 16.88 -71.59
CA LYS A 2 -20.26 16.09 -70.37
C LYS A 2 -19.72 14.70 -70.73
N ASN A 3 -18.58 14.17 -70.29
CA ASN A 3 -17.51 14.59 -69.39
C ASN A 3 -16.29 13.70 -69.74
N LEU A 4 -15.10 14.27 -69.88
CA LEU A 4 -13.85 13.52 -69.97
C LEU A 4 -13.39 13.22 -68.53
N LEU A 5 -13.45 11.95 -68.13
CA LEU A 5 -13.04 11.52 -66.79
C LEU A 5 -11.50 11.46 -66.74
N PHE A 6 -10.86 12.47 -66.15
CA PHE A 6 -9.45 12.45 -65.79
C PHE A 6 -9.31 11.66 -64.48
N TYR A 7 -8.77 10.45 -64.53
CA TYR A 7 -8.30 9.76 -63.33
C TYR A 7 -7.00 10.42 -62.87
N LEU A 8 -7.11 11.40 -61.96
CA LEU A 8 -5.98 11.86 -61.17
C LEU A 8 -5.67 10.74 -60.17
N VAL A 9 -4.64 9.95 -60.43
CA VAL A 9 -4.04 9.10 -59.40
C VAL A 9 -3.37 10.03 -58.42
N PHE A 10 -4.03 10.30 -57.29
CA PHE A 10 -3.43 10.96 -56.14
C PHE A 10 -2.42 9.96 -55.56
N LEU A 11 -1.16 10.04 -56.00
CA LEU A 11 -0.05 9.52 -55.21
C LEU A 11 -0.02 10.40 -53.95
N SER A 12 -0.80 10.03 -52.92
CA SER A 12 -0.51 10.49 -51.57
C SER A 12 0.84 9.88 -51.22
N SER A 13 1.91 10.65 -51.37
CA SER A 13 3.16 10.34 -50.72
C SER A 13 2.84 10.21 -49.24
N LEU A 14 2.78 8.97 -48.73
CA LEU A 14 2.99 8.73 -47.31
C LEU A 14 4.41 9.19 -47.05
N ALA A 15 4.58 10.45 -46.71
CA ALA A 15 5.74 10.90 -45.98
C ALA A 15 5.60 10.20 -44.62
N CYS A 16 6.21 9.02 -44.50
CA CYS A 16 6.48 8.42 -43.21
C CYS A 16 7.52 9.34 -42.56
N PHE A 17 7.05 10.33 -41.83
CA PHE A 17 7.93 11.12 -40.99
C PHE A 17 8.42 10.16 -39.90
N ALA A 18 9.74 10.12 -39.72
CA ALA A 18 10.33 9.50 -38.54
C ALA A 18 9.72 10.17 -37.30
N GLN A 19 9.09 9.38 -36.43
CA GLN A 19 8.59 9.86 -35.15
C GLN A 19 9.77 9.90 -34.17
N PHE A 20 9.88 11.00 -33.45
CA PHE A 20 10.90 11.19 -32.42
C PHE A 20 10.23 11.26 -31.05
N THR A 21 10.88 10.66 -30.08
CA THR A 21 10.53 10.71 -28.65
C THR A 21 11.44 11.72 -27.98
N ALA A 22 10.87 12.64 -27.20
CA ALA A 22 11.66 13.61 -26.45
C ALA A 22 12.35 12.92 -25.25
N ILE A 23 13.65 13.14 -25.10
CA ILE A 23 14.49 12.64 -24.01
C ILE A 23 15.30 13.83 -23.46
N PRO A 24 14.69 14.68 -22.61
CA PRO A 24 15.31 15.94 -22.18
C PRO A 24 16.54 15.76 -21.27
N ASP A 25 16.65 14.62 -20.57
CA ASP A 25 17.81 14.30 -19.74
C ASP A 25 18.98 13.82 -20.61
N ALA A 26 20.06 14.61 -20.61
CA ALA A 26 21.25 14.32 -21.39
C ALA A 26 21.92 12.99 -21.01
N ASN A 27 21.88 12.57 -19.74
CA ASN A 27 22.47 11.30 -19.32
C ASN A 27 21.62 10.11 -19.79
N PHE A 28 20.29 10.26 -19.75
CA PHE A 28 19.37 9.26 -20.29
C PHE A 28 19.54 9.13 -21.80
N GLU A 29 19.54 10.24 -22.53
CA GLU A 29 19.74 10.27 -23.99
C GLU A 29 21.10 9.65 -24.37
N ASN A 30 22.19 10.07 -23.71
CA ASN A 30 23.52 9.52 -23.97
C ASN A 30 23.58 8.00 -23.71
N TYR A 31 22.86 7.49 -22.72
CA TYR A 31 22.74 6.05 -22.50
C TYR A 31 22.03 5.38 -23.70
N LEU A 32 20.90 5.93 -24.15
CA LEU A 32 20.14 5.36 -25.27
C LEU A 32 20.98 5.35 -26.56
N GLU A 33 21.68 6.44 -26.85
CA GLU A 33 22.62 6.55 -27.97
C GLU A 33 23.70 5.46 -27.94
N GLN A 34 24.32 5.23 -26.77
CA GLN A 34 25.39 4.25 -26.62
C GLN A 34 24.91 2.80 -26.72
N ASN A 35 23.62 2.55 -26.50
CA ASN A 35 23.04 1.21 -26.49
C ASN A 35 22.19 0.91 -27.74
N GLY A 36 22.32 1.71 -28.80
CA GLY A 36 21.63 1.48 -30.07
C GLY A 36 20.14 1.80 -30.05
N MET A 37 19.69 2.52 -29.02
CA MET A 37 18.31 2.98 -28.83
C MET A 37 18.13 4.44 -29.27
N GLY A 38 19.22 5.17 -29.52
CA GLY A 38 19.22 6.57 -29.91
C GLY A 38 19.01 6.83 -31.41
N ASP A 39 19.06 8.08 -31.83
CA ASP A 39 18.98 8.50 -33.24
C ASP A 39 20.37 8.70 -33.92
N GLY A 40 21.46 8.52 -33.16
CA GLY A 40 22.84 8.71 -33.59
C GLY A 40 23.38 10.13 -33.36
N VAL A 41 22.60 11.03 -32.74
CA VAL A 41 22.96 12.43 -32.50
C VAL A 41 22.87 12.75 -31.01
N PRO A 42 23.98 12.64 -30.26
CA PRO A 42 23.95 12.77 -28.81
C PRO A 42 23.70 14.20 -28.32
N ASN A 43 22.93 14.31 -27.25
CA ASN A 43 22.53 15.53 -26.54
C ASN A 43 21.66 16.48 -27.39
N ASN A 44 20.80 15.93 -28.25
CA ASN A 44 19.82 16.70 -29.02
C ASN A 44 18.42 16.72 -28.36
N GLY A 45 18.23 16.02 -27.24
CA GLY A 45 17.02 15.96 -26.46
C GLY A 45 15.96 14.99 -27.01
N GLN A 46 16.31 14.05 -27.88
CA GLN A 46 15.35 13.13 -28.50
C GLN A 46 16.02 11.84 -29.02
N VAL A 47 15.21 10.82 -29.26
CA VAL A 47 15.61 9.59 -29.96
C VAL A 47 14.56 9.21 -31.01
N LEU A 48 14.91 8.34 -31.96
CA LEU A 48 13.95 7.80 -32.91
C LEU A 48 13.03 6.80 -32.21
N THR A 49 11.71 7.06 -32.17
CA THR A 49 10.73 6.22 -31.44
C THR A 49 10.79 4.74 -31.86
N ALA A 50 11.00 4.49 -33.15
CA ALA A 50 11.12 3.13 -33.69
C ALA A 50 12.28 2.31 -33.10
N ASN A 51 13.28 2.97 -32.51
CA ASN A 51 14.43 2.30 -31.87
C ASN A 51 14.15 1.89 -30.43
N ILE A 52 13.13 2.48 -29.77
CA ILE A 52 12.77 2.19 -28.37
C ILE A 52 11.46 1.43 -28.22
N GLU A 53 10.52 1.54 -29.17
CA GLU A 53 9.16 1.02 -29.03
C GLU A 53 9.10 -0.51 -28.82
N ASN A 54 10.12 -1.25 -29.30
CA ASN A 54 10.23 -2.71 -29.18
C ASN A 54 11.22 -3.16 -28.09
N VAL A 55 11.78 -2.24 -27.29
CA VAL A 55 12.70 -2.58 -26.20
C VAL A 55 11.90 -3.18 -25.04
N THR A 56 12.21 -4.43 -24.68
CA THR A 56 11.52 -5.15 -23.60
C THR A 56 12.20 -4.96 -22.23
N THR A 57 13.44 -4.48 -22.20
CA THR A 57 14.21 -4.31 -20.97
C THR A 57 15.05 -3.04 -21.04
N LEU A 58 14.86 -2.15 -20.06
CA LEU A 58 15.63 -0.93 -19.91
C LEU A 58 16.29 -0.89 -18.53
N THR A 59 17.63 -0.89 -18.49
CA THR A 59 18.40 -0.84 -17.23
C THR A 59 19.41 0.29 -17.22
N VAL A 60 19.09 1.37 -16.52
CA VAL A 60 19.83 2.64 -16.46
C VAL A 60 20.36 2.95 -15.05
N TYR A 61 20.91 1.95 -14.37
CA TYR A 61 21.44 2.09 -13.01
C TYR A 61 22.62 3.05 -12.88
N ALA A 62 22.62 3.89 -11.84
CA ALA A 62 23.73 4.77 -11.48
C ALA A 62 24.25 5.63 -12.64
N LYS A 63 23.33 6.25 -13.39
CA LYS A 63 23.63 7.08 -14.57
C LYS A 63 23.51 8.57 -14.32
N GLN A 64 23.20 8.97 -13.08
CA GLN A 64 22.94 10.36 -12.72
C GLN A 64 21.79 10.96 -13.56
N ILE A 65 20.80 10.11 -13.89
CA ILE A 65 19.58 10.52 -14.57
C ILE A 65 18.70 11.25 -13.55
N GLN A 66 18.12 12.35 -13.98
CA GLN A 66 17.19 13.15 -13.17
C GLN A 66 15.77 13.15 -13.75
N ASP A 67 15.62 12.84 -15.03
CA ASP A 67 14.35 12.87 -15.73
C ASP A 67 14.28 11.69 -16.72
N LEU A 68 13.24 10.85 -16.56
CA LEU A 68 12.96 9.71 -17.44
C LEU A 68 11.87 10.01 -18.48
N THR A 69 11.50 11.28 -18.69
CA THR A 69 10.60 11.69 -19.78
C THR A 69 10.99 11.03 -21.11
N GLY A 70 9.99 10.50 -21.80
CA GLY A 70 10.11 9.67 -22.99
C GLY A 70 10.06 8.16 -22.70
N ILE A 71 10.06 7.75 -21.43
CA ILE A 71 9.85 6.35 -21.03
C ILE A 71 8.49 5.82 -21.46
N GLU A 72 7.48 6.67 -21.61
CA GLU A 72 6.13 6.33 -22.08
C GLU A 72 6.11 5.73 -23.49
N ASP A 73 7.11 6.03 -24.32
CA ASP A 73 7.24 5.51 -25.69
C ASP A 73 7.97 4.15 -25.75
N PHE A 74 8.46 3.62 -24.63
CA PHE A 74 8.96 2.24 -24.52
C PHE A 74 7.78 1.27 -24.40
N THR A 75 6.95 1.20 -25.44
CA THR A 75 5.63 0.53 -25.39
C THR A 75 5.69 -0.98 -25.13
N ALA A 76 6.79 -1.65 -25.49
CA ALA A 76 7.00 -3.08 -25.26
C ALA A 76 7.76 -3.41 -23.96
N VAL A 77 8.09 -2.43 -23.12
CA VAL A 77 8.94 -2.66 -21.95
C VAL A 77 8.24 -3.52 -20.89
N GLU A 78 8.95 -4.57 -20.46
CA GLU A 78 8.52 -5.51 -19.42
C GLU A 78 9.33 -5.32 -18.14
N LEU A 79 10.58 -4.82 -18.24
CA LEU A 79 11.44 -4.55 -17.09
C LEU A 79 12.06 -3.15 -17.19
N ILE A 80 11.85 -2.33 -16.16
CA ILE A 80 12.52 -1.05 -15.96
C ILE A 80 13.37 -1.12 -14.70
N GLY A 81 14.68 -0.92 -14.85
CA GLY A 81 15.64 -0.79 -13.75
C GLY A 81 16.32 0.58 -13.79
N CYS A 82 15.95 1.49 -12.91
CA CYS A 82 16.48 2.85 -12.83
C CYS A 82 17.09 3.20 -11.46
N ALA A 83 17.40 2.21 -10.63
CA ALA A 83 17.98 2.41 -9.30
C ALA A 83 19.27 3.26 -9.28
N TYR A 84 19.52 3.90 -8.14
CA TYR A 84 20.68 4.75 -7.86
C TYR A 84 20.80 5.98 -8.79
N ASN A 85 19.67 6.61 -9.11
CA ASN A 85 19.60 7.89 -9.84
C ASN A 85 19.01 9.00 -8.95
N SER A 86 18.61 10.15 -9.52
CA SER A 86 17.98 11.24 -8.77
C SER A 86 16.72 11.72 -9.51
N ILE A 87 15.72 10.84 -9.60
CA ILE A 87 14.50 10.96 -10.39
C ILE A 87 13.33 11.31 -9.46
N PRO A 88 13.08 12.59 -9.13
CA PRO A 88 12.04 12.96 -8.15
C PRO A 88 10.62 12.60 -8.60
N PHE A 89 10.38 12.53 -9.91
CA PHE A 89 9.10 12.15 -10.50
C PHE A 89 9.31 11.00 -11.48
N LEU A 90 8.73 9.84 -11.17
CA LEU A 90 8.80 8.65 -12.00
C LEU A 90 7.40 8.25 -12.46
N ASP A 91 7.07 8.60 -13.70
CA ASP A 91 5.82 8.19 -14.34
C ASP A 91 6.08 7.03 -15.31
N VAL A 92 5.57 5.85 -14.95
CA VAL A 92 5.55 4.66 -15.80
C VAL A 92 4.11 4.22 -16.11
N SER A 93 3.14 5.13 -15.96
CA SER A 93 1.71 4.84 -16.07
C SER A 93 1.29 4.35 -17.46
N GLN A 94 2.08 4.67 -18.50
CA GLN A 94 1.82 4.27 -19.89
C GLN A 94 2.53 2.97 -20.29
N ASN A 95 3.42 2.44 -19.45
CA ASN A 95 4.15 1.20 -19.74
C ASN A 95 3.28 -0.03 -19.42
N MET A 96 2.22 -0.24 -20.19
CA MET A 96 1.16 -1.23 -19.89
C MET A 96 1.61 -2.70 -19.92
N ASN A 97 2.78 -3.00 -20.47
CA ASN A 97 3.38 -4.34 -20.49
C ASN A 97 4.38 -4.58 -19.35
N LEU A 98 4.59 -3.58 -18.47
CA LEU A 98 5.56 -3.67 -17.39
C LEU A 98 5.22 -4.81 -16.43
N GLN A 99 6.22 -5.63 -16.13
CA GLN A 99 6.18 -6.75 -15.20
C GLN A 99 7.02 -6.47 -13.94
N ALA A 100 8.17 -5.82 -14.10
CA ALA A 100 9.06 -5.51 -12.99
C ALA A 100 9.59 -4.07 -13.05
N LEU A 101 9.44 -3.34 -11.94
CA LEU A 101 10.02 -2.03 -11.73
C LEU A 101 11.04 -2.08 -10.59
N ASN A 102 12.26 -1.58 -10.84
CA ASN A 102 13.24 -1.30 -9.80
C ASN A 102 13.71 0.16 -9.86
N CYS A 103 13.30 0.96 -8.89
CA CYS A 103 13.70 2.35 -8.70
C CYS A 103 14.32 2.61 -7.31
N GLU A 104 14.98 1.60 -6.74
CA GLU A 104 15.68 1.71 -5.45
C GLU A 104 16.62 2.94 -5.39
N SER A 105 16.65 3.62 -4.25
CA SER A 105 17.61 4.71 -3.96
C SER A 105 17.68 5.75 -5.09
N SER A 106 16.53 6.21 -5.59
CA SER A 106 16.45 7.08 -6.77
C SER A 106 15.86 8.46 -6.50
N ASP A 107 15.81 8.88 -5.23
CA ASP A 107 15.22 10.15 -4.77
C ASP A 107 13.75 10.35 -5.20
N VAL A 108 13.01 9.26 -5.47
CA VAL A 108 11.64 9.33 -5.99
C VAL A 108 10.69 9.89 -4.91
N VAL A 109 9.97 10.95 -5.25
CA VAL A 109 8.95 11.56 -4.40
C VAL A 109 7.55 11.14 -4.85
N GLU A 110 7.33 11.03 -6.15
CA GLU A 110 6.07 10.63 -6.77
C GLU A 110 6.33 9.52 -7.78
N LEU A 111 5.60 8.42 -7.64
CA LEU A 111 5.66 7.24 -8.49
C LEU A 111 4.26 6.94 -9.04
N LEU A 112 4.11 6.99 -10.36
CA LEU A 112 2.88 6.61 -11.05
C LEU A 112 3.06 5.26 -11.74
N LEU A 113 2.36 4.24 -11.25
CA LEU A 113 2.40 2.88 -11.78
C LEU A 113 1.40 2.69 -12.95
N PRO A 114 1.68 1.76 -13.89
CA PRO A 114 0.70 1.41 -14.92
C PRO A 114 -0.50 0.66 -14.30
N PRO A 115 -1.75 1.00 -14.67
CA PRO A 115 -2.94 0.32 -14.16
C PRO A 115 -3.15 -1.01 -14.91
N THR A 116 -2.30 -1.99 -14.63
CA THR A 116 -2.21 -3.26 -15.37
C THR A 116 -2.08 -4.47 -14.45
N PRO A 117 -2.67 -5.62 -14.81
CA PRO A 117 -2.44 -6.89 -14.13
C PRO A 117 -1.08 -7.52 -14.47
N THR A 118 -0.30 -6.97 -15.40
CA THR A 118 1.02 -7.55 -15.76
C THR A 118 2.11 -7.22 -14.75
N LEU A 119 1.94 -6.20 -13.92
CA LEU A 119 2.96 -5.76 -12.97
C LEU A 119 3.01 -6.73 -11.79
N GLU A 120 4.10 -7.48 -11.69
CA GLU A 120 4.36 -8.54 -10.72
C GLU A 120 5.28 -8.07 -9.57
N ILE A 121 6.25 -7.19 -9.88
CA ILE A 121 7.28 -6.76 -8.93
C ILE A 121 7.41 -5.24 -8.91
N VAL A 122 7.28 -4.64 -7.73
CA VAL A 122 7.63 -3.24 -7.46
C VAL A 122 8.72 -3.19 -6.39
N ASN A 123 9.92 -2.80 -6.79
CA ASN A 123 11.06 -2.56 -5.90
C ASN A 123 11.41 -1.07 -5.88
N CYS A 124 10.94 -0.36 -4.86
CA CYS A 124 11.14 1.08 -4.66
C CYS A 124 11.71 1.47 -3.27
N PRO A 125 12.61 0.69 -2.64
CA PRO A 125 13.14 1.05 -1.33
C PRO A 125 14.07 2.25 -1.38
N GLU A 126 14.27 2.89 -0.22
CA GLU A 126 15.17 4.03 -0.05
C GLU A 126 14.80 5.24 -0.93
N ASN A 127 13.52 5.60 -0.95
CA ASN A 127 13.01 6.77 -1.66
C ASN A 127 12.31 7.74 -0.68
N PHE A 128 11.60 8.73 -1.21
CA PHE A 128 10.89 9.74 -0.43
C PHE A 128 9.36 9.67 -0.62
N LEU A 129 8.83 8.52 -1.06
CA LEU A 129 7.41 8.34 -1.33
C LEU A 129 6.58 8.62 -0.07
N THR A 130 5.56 9.46 -0.21
CA THR A 130 4.54 9.69 0.85
C THR A 130 3.27 8.88 0.61
N GLU A 131 3.07 8.44 -0.62
CA GLU A 131 1.97 7.61 -1.07
C GLU A 131 2.45 6.62 -2.13
N LEU A 132 1.78 5.48 -2.22
CA LEU A 132 2.00 4.47 -3.25
C LEU A 132 0.66 3.78 -3.51
N ASP A 133 0.06 4.05 -4.66
CA ASP A 133 -1.20 3.41 -5.08
C ASP A 133 -0.90 2.16 -5.90
N ILE A 134 -1.23 1.00 -5.34
CA ILE A 134 -1.13 -0.31 -5.99
C ILE A 134 -2.51 -0.92 -6.28
N SER A 135 -3.59 -0.15 -6.11
CA SER A 135 -4.97 -0.65 -6.18
C SER A 135 -5.35 -1.17 -7.57
N GLN A 136 -4.66 -0.73 -8.61
CA GLN A 136 -4.87 -1.14 -10.01
C GLN A 136 -3.86 -2.19 -10.50
N ASN A 137 -3.14 -2.85 -9.58
CA ASN A 137 -2.12 -3.86 -9.88
C ASN A 137 -2.49 -5.23 -9.28
N PRO A 138 -3.61 -5.86 -9.70
CA PRO A 138 -4.06 -7.13 -9.11
C PRO A 138 -3.13 -8.31 -9.37
N GLY A 139 -2.16 -8.17 -10.29
CA GLY A 139 -1.11 -9.15 -10.55
C GLY A 139 0.14 -9.02 -9.68
N LEU A 140 0.19 -8.04 -8.76
CA LEU A 140 1.39 -7.78 -7.96
C LEU A 140 1.66 -8.92 -6.98
N GLU A 141 2.87 -9.49 -7.06
CA GLU A 141 3.33 -10.61 -6.25
C GLU A 141 4.34 -10.17 -5.18
N GLN A 142 5.19 -9.19 -5.51
CA GLN A 142 6.26 -8.73 -4.63
C GLN A 142 6.29 -7.20 -4.53
N LEU A 143 6.22 -6.70 -3.30
CA LEU A 143 6.28 -5.28 -2.99
C LEU A 143 7.42 -5.00 -2.00
N TYR A 144 8.39 -4.20 -2.44
CA TYR A 144 9.46 -3.67 -1.60
C TYR A 144 9.41 -2.15 -1.63
N CYS A 145 8.86 -1.55 -0.57
CA CYS A 145 8.75 -0.10 -0.40
C CYS A 145 9.35 0.37 0.94
N ASN A 146 10.24 -0.42 1.54
CA ASN A 146 10.91 -0.07 2.79
C ASN A 146 11.76 1.20 2.68
N ILE A 147 11.91 1.93 3.79
CA ILE A 147 12.67 3.19 3.86
C ILE A 147 12.06 4.23 2.90
N ASN A 148 10.82 4.62 3.22
CA ASN A 148 10.07 5.69 2.55
C ASN A 148 9.32 6.52 3.63
N ASN A 149 8.42 7.40 3.23
CA ASN A 149 7.61 8.23 4.13
C ASN A 149 6.10 7.89 4.04
N ILE A 150 5.74 6.69 3.59
CA ILE A 150 4.35 6.31 3.29
C ILE A 150 3.51 6.33 4.56
N GLY A 151 2.39 7.05 4.57
CA GLY A 151 1.52 7.22 5.74
C GLY A 151 0.39 6.19 5.88
N SER A 152 0.00 5.57 4.77
CA SER A 152 -1.07 4.56 4.69
C SER A 152 -0.76 3.59 3.55
N MET A 153 -1.13 2.32 3.74
CA MET A 153 -0.95 1.27 2.74
C MET A 153 -2.23 0.45 2.65
N ASP A 154 -2.72 0.23 1.43
CA ASP A 154 -3.84 -0.66 1.14
C ASP A 154 -3.37 -1.76 0.18
N VAL A 155 -3.39 -3.00 0.66
CA VAL A 155 -2.99 -4.21 -0.09
C VAL A 155 -4.18 -5.07 -0.50
N THR A 156 -5.41 -4.60 -0.26
CA THR A 156 -6.63 -5.42 -0.40
C THR A 156 -7.01 -5.74 -1.84
N ASN A 157 -6.47 -5.00 -2.81
CA ASN A 157 -6.69 -5.23 -4.24
C ASN A 157 -5.60 -6.10 -4.90
N ASN A 158 -4.67 -6.66 -4.13
CA ASN A 158 -3.50 -7.39 -4.62
C ASN A 158 -3.50 -8.84 -4.12
N PRO A 159 -4.44 -9.69 -4.59
CA PRO A 159 -4.65 -11.03 -4.06
C PRO A 159 -3.49 -12.00 -4.29
N LEU A 160 -2.55 -11.64 -5.17
CA LEU A 160 -1.37 -12.43 -5.49
C LEU A 160 -0.13 -12.02 -4.69
N LEU A 161 -0.22 -11.08 -3.75
CA LEU A 161 0.94 -10.69 -2.93
C LEU A 161 1.46 -11.87 -2.10
N GLU A 162 2.71 -12.25 -2.37
CA GLU A 162 3.46 -13.29 -1.66
C GLU A 162 4.47 -12.70 -0.68
N LEU A 163 5.10 -11.56 -1.04
CA LEU A 163 6.15 -10.91 -0.27
C LEU A 163 5.89 -9.40 -0.17
N VAL A 164 5.79 -8.90 1.06
CA VAL A 164 5.63 -7.47 1.34
C VAL A 164 6.70 -7.01 2.32
N SER A 165 7.51 -6.03 1.91
CA SER A 165 8.45 -5.30 2.75
C SER A 165 8.14 -3.82 2.72
N MET A 166 7.72 -3.27 3.85
CA MET A 166 7.36 -1.87 4.03
C MET A 166 7.94 -1.29 5.32
N GLU A 167 9.05 -1.87 5.78
CA GLU A 167 9.75 -1.42 6.98
C GLU A 167 10.19 0.05 6.88
N TYR A 168 10.34 0.73 8.01
CA TYR A 168 10.80 2.13 8.05
C TYR A 168 9.95 3.05 7.18
N ASN A 169 8.66 3.09 7.47
CA ASN A 169 7.70 4.02 6.88
C ASN A 169 6.91 4.72 8.01
N ASN A 170 5.88 5.48 7.64
CA ASN A 170 4.98 6.13 8.59
C ASN A 170 3.59 5.48 8.62
N ILE A 171 3.45 4.24 8.14
CA ILE A 171 2.16 3.57 7.95
C ILE A 171 1.44 3.50 9.29
N SER A 172 0.24 4.05 9.36
CA SER A 172 -0.54 4.16 10.59
C SER A 172 -1.88 3.45 10.47
N GLY A 173 -2.46 3.11 11.63
CA GLY A 173 -3.75 2.44 11.67
C GLY A 173 -3.62 0.92 11.63
N PHE A 174 -4.69 0.25 11.19
CA PHE A 174 -4.75 -1.20 11.08
C PHE A 174 -4.40 -1.59 9.64
N LEU A 175 -3.56 -2.60 9.45
CA LEU A 175 -3.27 -3.11 8.12
C LEU A 175 -4.20 -4.30 7.83
N ASP A 176 -5.10 -4.13 6.86
CA ASP A 176 -5.95 -5.22 6.37
C ASP A 176 -5.18 -6.07 5.36
N THR A 177 -4.94 -7.33 5.72
CA THR A 177 -4.30 -8.34 4.85
C THR A 177 -5.24 -9.49 4.49
N SER A 178 -6.55 -9.31 4.73
CA SER A 178 -7.58 -10.35 4.55
C SER A 178 -7.72 -10.84 3.11
N GLN A 179 -7.33 -10.00 2.15
CA GLN A 179 -7.37 -10.31 0.72
C GLN A 179 -6.04 -10.85 0.18
N ASN A 180 -5.04 -11.12 1.03
CA ASN A 180 -3.73 -11.65 0.63
C ASN A 180 -3.51 -13.08 1.16
N PRO A 181 -4.33 -14.07 0.77
CA PRO A 181 -4.31 -15.41 1.37
C PRO A 181 -3.03 -16.20 1.10
N ILE A 182 -2.25 -15.82 0.07
CA ILE A 182 -0.99 -16.47 -0.31
C ILE A 182 0.25 -15.75 0.25
N LEU A 183 0.08 -14.76 1.13
CA LEU A 183 1.18 -14.01 1.72
C LEU A 183 2.09 -14.93 2.55
N THR A 184 3.34 -15.06 2.13
CA THR A 184 4.36 -15.92 2.77
C THR A 184 5.30 -15.13 3.68
N SER A 185 5.53 -13.84 3.37
CA SER A 185 6.36 -12.95 4.18
C SER A 185 5.78 -11.55 4.27
N LEU A 186 5.67 -11.04 5.50
CA LEU A 186 5.26 -9.68 5.81
C LEU A 186 6.27 -9.01 6.73
N SER A 187 6.97 -8.00 6.24
CA SER A 187 7.87 -7.16 7.04
C SER A 187 7.37 -5.72 7.09
N ALA A 188 6.95 -5.30 8.28
CA ALA A 188 6.25 -4.05 8.58
C ALA A 188 6.86 -3.32 9.79
N SER A 189 8.06 -3.71 10.22
CA SER A 189 8.76 -3.12 11.36
C SER A 189 9.00 -1.61 11.19
N HIS A 190 9.14 -0.87 12.29
CA HIS A 190 9.37 0.57 12.28
C HIS A 190 8.31 1.35 11.49
N ASN A 191 7.05 1.24 11.95
CA ASN A 191 5.90 1.98 11.43
C ASN A 191 5.05 2.51 12.61
N ASN A 192 3.86 3.03 12.31
CA ASN A 192 2.85 3.46 13.29
C ASN A 192 1.62 2.54 13.30
N ILE A 193 1.78 1.26 12.92
CA ILE A 193 0.69 0.28 12.83
C ILE A 193 0.23 -0.07 14.25
N ILE A 194 -1.09 -0.09 14.46
CA ILE A 194 -1.71 -0.37 15.76
C ILE A 194 -2.27 -1.78 15.86
N GLY A 195 -2.31 -2.53 14.76
CA GLY A 195 -2.60 -3.95 14.84
C GLY A 195 -2.66 -4.67 13.51
N PHE A 196 -2.70 -6.00 13.62
CA PHE A 196 -2.85 -6.93 12.51
C PHE A 196 -3.86 -8.01 12.87
N ASP A 197 -4.64 -8.42 11.88
CA ASP A 197 -5.38 -9.68 11.86
C ASP A 197 -4.83 -10.49 10.69
N LEU A 198 -4.05 -11.51 11.01
CA LEU A 198 -3.41 -12.39 10.04
C LEU A 198 -4.15 -13.73 9.90
N SER A 199 -5.38 -13.85 10.42
CA SER A 199 -6.15 -15.09 10.43
C SER A 199 -6.42 -15.67 9.03
N GLN A 200 -6.38 -14.83 8.00
CA GLN A 200 -6.57 -15.23 6.61
C GLN A 200 -5.26 -15.61 5.88
N ASN A 201 -4.08 -15.33 6.46
CA ASN A 201 -2.79 -15.58 5.83
C ASN A 201 -2.26 -16.97 6.21
N GLN A 202 -2.92 -18.01 5.73
CA GLN A 202 -2.74 -19.41 6.13
C GLN A 202 -1.41 -20.04 5.66
N VAL A 203 -0.63 -19.33 4.85
CA VAL A 203 0.69 -19.78 4.38
C VAL A 203 1.82 -18.87 4.85
N LEU A 204 1.56 -17.97 5.80
CA LEU A 204 2.55 -17.03 6.31
C LEU A 204 3.68 -17.79 7.03
N LEU A 205 4.92 -17.57 6.59
CA LEU A 205 6.13 -18.19 7.13
C LEU A 205 7.01 -17.20 7.89
N SER A 206 6.96 -15.91 7.53
CA SER A 206 7.78 -14.87 8.15
C SER A 206 6.94 -13.64 8.45
N PHE A 207 6.96 -13.19 9.70
CA PHE A 207 6.28 -11.98 10.15
C PHE A 207 7.21 -11.09 10.97
N GLY A 208 7.31 -9.83 10.58
CA GLY A 208 8.04 -8.79 11.30
C GLY A 208 7.17 -7.54 11.46
N ALA A 209 6.94 -7.13 12.71
CA ALA A 209 6.22 -5.91 13.07
C ALA A 209 6.84 -5.23 14.30
N ALA A 210 8.16 -5.36 14.44
CA ALA A 210 8.88 -4.72 15.55
C ALA A 210 8.70 -3.19 15.52
N ASP A 211 8.83 -2.55 16.68
CA ASP A 211 8.85 -1.09 16.78
C ASP A 211 7.62 -0.42 16.14
N ASN A 212 6.43 -0.96 16.42
CA ASN A 212 5.12 -0.42 16.08
C ASN A 212 4.29 -0.17 17.34
N PRO A 213 3.37 0.80 17.38
CA PRO A 213 2.45 1.00 18.50
C PRO A 213 1.31 -0.04 18.52
N LEU A 214 1.63 -1.34 18.42
CA LEU A 214 0.65 -2.43 18.38
C LEU A 214 -0.22 -2.47 19.64
N GLN A 215 -1.51 -2.61 19.42
CA GLN A 215 -2.56 -2.76 20.45
C GLN A 215 -3.27 -4.11 20.31
N THR A 216 -3.34 -4.64 19.08
CA THR A 216 -3.94 -5.93 18.76
C THR A 216 -3.04 -6.69 17.79
N LEU A 217 -2.91 -8.00 17.98
CA LEU A 217 -2.19 -8.87 17.06
C LEU A 217 -2.83 -10.25 17.10
N ASP A 218 -3.53 -10.61 16.02
CA ASP A 218 -4.07 -11.95 15.82
C ASP A 218 -3.29 -12.66 14.73
N VAL A 219 -2.66 -13.78 15.11
CA VAL A 219 -1.93 -14.64 14.18
C VAL A 219 -2.47 -16.06 14.16
N ARG A 220 -3.74 -16.27 14.55
CA ARG A 220 -4.43 -17.56 14.47
C ARG A 220 -4.77 -17.93 13.03
N ASN A 221 -3.74 -18.29 12.27
CA ASN A 221 -3.81 -18.56 10.84
C ASN A 221 -3.72 -20.06 10.51
N GLY A 222 -3.66 -20.93 11.51
CA GLY A 222 -3.50 -22.37 11.35
C GLY A 222 -2.12 -22.81 10.85
N ASN A 223 -1.13 -21.90 10.82
CA ASN A 223 0.21 -22.13 10.27
C ASN A 223 1.33 -21.75 11.23
N ASN A 224 1.03 -21.44 12.51
CA ASN A 224 2.04 -20.99 13.48
C ASN A 224 3.22 -21.98 13.65
N GLU A 225 2.97 -23.29 13.59
CA GLU A 225 4.04 -24.32 13.68
C GLU A 225 5.04 -24.27 12.52
N ASN A 226 4.62 -23.79 11.35
CA ASN A 226 5.48 -23.68 10.16
C ASN A 226 6.15 -22.30 10.04
N MET A 227 5.83 -21.35 10.91
CA MET A 227 6.45 -20.03 10.89
C MET A 227 7.94 -20.14 11.25
N VAL A 228 8.79 -19.65 10.35
CA VAL A 228 10.25 -19.65 10.49
C VAL A 228 10.70 -18.45 11.32
N THR A 229 10.03 -17.31 11.15
CA THR A 229 10.39 -16.06 11.82
C THR A 229 9.15 -15.32 12.30
N PHE A 230 9.18 -14.92 13.57
CA PHE A 230 8.17 -14.06 14.18
C PHE A 230 8.85 -12.99 15.03
N VAL A 231 8.61 -11.73 14.71
CA VAL A 231 9.20 -10.59 15.42
C VAL A 231 8.13 -9.53 15.67
N ALA A 232 7.77 -9.32 16.93
CA ALA A 232 6.80 -8.32 17.39
C ALA A 232 7.19 -7.75 18.78
N TYR A 233 8.42 -7.25 18.90
CA TYR A 233 8.92 -6.56 20.10
C TYR A 233 9.01 -5.05 19.88
N GLY A 234 9.29 -4.28 20.94
CA GLY A 234 9.42 -2.82 20.86
C GLY A 234 8.06 -2.14 20.70
N THR A 235 6.98 -2.83 21.07
CA THR A 235 5.63 -2.32 20.86
C THR A 235 5.32 -1.23 21.88
N SER A 236 5.00 -0.03 21.38
CA SER A 236 4.68 1.12 22.24
C SER A 236 3.18 1.28 22.53
N GLY A 237 2.33 0.42 21.95
CA GLY A 237 0.87 0.48 22.03
C GLY A 237 0.25 -0.25 23.22
N ASN A 238 1.05 -0.74 24.17
CA ASN A 238 0.58 -1.59 25.28
C ASN A 238 -0.13 -2.87 24.79
N LEU A 239 0.59 -3.66 23.97
CA LEU A 239 0.15 -4.97 23.51
C LEU A 239 0.20 -5.97 24.68
N ASP A 240 -0.95 -6.21 25.32
CA ASP A 240 -1.03 -7.12 26.48
C ASP A 240 -0.92 -8.59 26.07
N CYS A 241 -1.45 -8.93 24.88
CA CYS A 241 -1.52 -10.30 24.41
C CYS A 241 -1.30 -10.42 22.89
N ILE A 242 -0.99 -11.63 22.43
CA ILE A 242 -0.97 -12.02 21.03
C ILE A 242 -1.81 -13.30 20.90
N LEU A 243 -2.79 -13.28 20.00
CA LEU A 243 -3.63 -14.45 19.74
C LEU A 243 -2.90 -15.41 18.81
N VAL A 244 -2.70 -16.65 19.26
CA VAL A 244 -1.95 -17.71 18.54
C VAL A 244 -2.76 -18.99 18.44
N ASP A 245 -2.39 -19.88 17.50
CA ASP A 245 -3.10 -21.14 17.25
C ASP A 245 -3.14 -22.08 18.47
N ASP A 246 -2.01 -22.17 19.20
CA ASP A 246 -1.85 -22.94 20.44
C ASP A 246 -0.86 -22.22 21.37
N ALA A 247 -1.38 -21.56 22.41
CA ALA A 247 -0.57 -20.82 23.39
C ALA A 247 0.32 -21.70 24.29
N GLY A 248 0.13 -23.03 24.27
CA GLY A 248 0.97 -24.00 24.97
C GLY A 248 2.11 -24.57 24.12
N ALA A 249 2.21 -24.18 22.85
CA ALA A 249 3.16 -24.77 21.93
C ALA A 249 4.61 -24.32 22.20
N THR A 250 5.56 -25.25 22.04
CA THR A 250 6.99 -24.99 22.31
C THR A 250 7.67 -24.17 21.21
N TYR A 251 7.14 -24.13 19.98
CA TYR A 251 7.71 -23.31 18.90
C TYR A 251 7.61 -21.80 19.20
N LEU A 252 6.73 -21.41 20.12
CA LEU A 252 6.60 -20.02 20.57
C LEU A 252 7.82 -19.52 21.35
N ASP A 253 8.69 -20.41 21.84
CA ASP A 253 9.92 -20.03 22.54
C ASP A 253 10.93 -19.32 21.60
N ASP A 254 10.84 -19.59 20.30
CA ASP A 254 11.66 -18.96 19.25
C ASP A 254 11.06 -17.64 18.73
N TRP A 255 9.86 -17.27 19.18
CA TRP A 255 9.16 -16.05 18.75
C TRP A 255 9.56 -14.85 19.60
N PHE A 256 9.92 -13.75 18.94
CA PHE A 256 10.35 -12.54 19.63
C PHE A 256 9.17 -11.60 19.87
N LYS A 257 8.88 -11.30 21.13
CA LYS A 257 7.84 -10.34 21.57
C LYS A 257 8.30 -9.55 22.78
N ASP A 258 7.54 -8.53 23.17
CA ASP A 258 7.83 -7.79 24.39
C ASP A 258 7.69 -8.68 25.65
N PRO A 259 8.52 -8.47 26.70
CA PRO A 259 8.48 -9.27 27.92
C PRO A 259 7.14 -9.26 28.66
N GLY A 260 6.34 -8.19 28.52
CA GLY A 260 5.03 -8.04 29.16
C GLY A 260 3.85 -8.64 28.38
N THR A 261 4.06 -9.00 27.12
CA THR A 261 3.02 -9.52 26.23
C THR A 261 2.84 -11.02 26.43
N THR A 262 1.62 -11.52 26.45
CA THR A 262 1.31 -12.95 26.69
C THR A 262 0.70 -13.61 25.46
N PHE A 263 1.10 -14.83 25.11
CA PHE A 263 0.41 -15.62 24.09
C PHE A 263 -0.87 -16.23 24.65
N VAL A 264 -1.97 -16.14 23.91
CA VAL A 264 -3.30 -16.61 24.34
C VAL A 264 -4.04 -17.27 23.16
N ASN A 265 -4.97 -18.19 23.45
CA ASN A 265 -5.69 -18.92 22.40
C ASN A 265 -6.90 -18.16 21.85
N ASN A 266 -7.43 -17.21 22.63
CA ASN A 266 -8.68 -16.54 22.34
C ASN A 266 -8.76 -15.16 23.00
N GLN A 267 -9.74 -14.37 22.56
CA GLN A 267 -9.95 -13.01 23.03
C GLN A 267 -10.35 -12.97 24.51
N GLU A 268 -11.07 -13.97 25.03
CA GLU A 268 -11.50 -14.00 26.43
C GLU A 268 -10.29 -14.07 27.38
N GLU A 269 -9.29 -14.90 27.04
CA GLU A 269 -8.01 -14.98 27.75
C GLU A 269 -7.26 -13.64 27.70
N CYS A 270 -7.24 -12.97 26.55
CA CYS A 270 -6.62 -11.66 26.41
C CYS A 270 -7.30 -10.59 27.27
N ASP A 271 -8.64 -10.52 27.22
CA ASP A 271 -9.44 -9.53 27.94
C ASP A 271 -9.28 -9.67 29.46
N ALA A 272 -9.05 -10.91 29.94
CA ALA A 272 -8.78 -11.19 31.35
C ALA A 272 -7.43 -10.63 31.86
N LEU A 273 -6.49 -10.31 30.96
CA LEU A 273 -5.18 -9.75 31.31
C LEU A 273 -5.22 -8.21 31.47
N GLY A 274 -6.21 -7.54 30.87
CA GLY A 274 -6.32 -6.08 30.84
C GLY A 274 -6.93 -5.45 32.09
N ILE A 275 -6.54 -4.21 32.40
CA ILE A 275 -7.30 -3.34 33.31
C ILE A 275 -8.45 -2.71 32.50
N ALA A 276 -9.70 -2.90 32.93
CA ALA A 276 -10.88 -2.40 32.21
C ALA A 276 -10.82 -0.88 31.99
N THR A 277 -10.62 -0.46 30.74
CA THR A 277 -10.48 0.95 30.34
C THR A 277 -10.96 1.13 28.89
N ILE A 278 -11.66 2.24 28.60
CA ILE A 278 -11.77 2.74 27.22
C ILE A 278 -10.60 3.69 27.04
N ASP A 279 -9.68 3.37 26.14
CA ASP A 279 -8.58 4.27 25.84
C ASP A 279 -9.09 5.44 25.00
N ASN A 280 -9.35 6.57 25.67
CA ASN A 280 -9.77 7.81 25.04
C ASN A 280 -8.74 8.39 24.05
N GLN A 281 -7.48 7.95 24.10
CA GLN A 281 -6.45 8.38 23.15
C GLN A 281 -6.54 7.61 21.82
N ASN A 282 -7.12 6.41 21.81
CA ASN A 282 -7.09 5.50 20.65
C ASN A 282 -8.41 5.36 19.88
N PHE A 283 -9.47 6.08 20.26
CA PHE A 283 -10.65 6.17 19.39
C PHE A 283 -10.26 6.93 18.10
N MET A 284 -10.15 6.28 16.96
CA MET A 284 -9.89 6.94 15.67
C MET A 284 -11.04 6.71 14.69
N MET A 285 -11.19 7.63 13.73
CA MET A 285 -12.17 7.50 12.64
C MET A 285 -11.45 7.86 11.35
N TYR A 286 -11.39 6.92 10.41
CA TYR A 286 -10.74 7.12 9.13
C TYR A 286 -11.55 6.50 7.98
N PRO A 287 -11.59 7.09 6.79
CA PRO A 287 -11.17 8.46 6.53
C PRO A 287 -12.02 9.48 7.32
N ASN A 288 -11.45 10.65 7.64
CA ASN A 288 -12.17 11.78 8.20
C ASN A 288 -11.42 13.07 7.81
N PRO A 289 -11.92 13.87 6.84
CA PRO A 289 -13.29 13.86 6.28
C PRO A 289 -13.63 12.63 5.43
N ALA A 290 -14.92 12.31 5.25
CA ALA A 290 -15.39 11.17 4.46
C ALA A 290 -16.66 11.46 3.64
N SER A 291 -16.87 10.71 2.56
CA SER A 291 -18.09 10.72 1.72
C SER A 291 -18.71 9.33 1.52
N GLY A 292 -18.11 8.27 2.10
CA GLY A 292 -18.51 6.87 1.95
C GLY A 292 -18.40 6.11 3.27
N GLU A 293 -17.70 4.98 3.30
CA GLU A 293 -17.46 4.25 4.55
C GLU A 293 -16.43 4.96 5.45
N VAL A 294 -16.68 4.93 6.75
CA VAL A 294 -15.81 5.42 7.83
C VAL A 294 -15.57 4.27 8.78
N PHE A 295 -14.31 3.97 9.04
CA PHE A 295 -13.87 2.95 9.97
C PHE A 295 -13.60 3.56 11.33
N LEU A 296 -14.36 3.13 12.33
CA LEU A 296 -14.15 3.48 13.73
C LEU A 296 -13.17 2.47 14.32
N ASN A 297 -11.97 2.91 14.70
CA ASN A 297 -11.02 2.08 15.42
C ASN A 297 -11.14 2.38 16.92
N VAL A 298 -11.48 1.35 17.69
CA VAL A 298 -11.76 1.48 19.12
C VAL A 298 -11.16 0.31 19.88
N THR A 299 -10.30 0.62 20.83
CA THR A 299 -9.77 -0.34 21.79
C THR A 299 -10.63 -0.32 23.05
N ASN A 300 -11.49 -1.31 23.20
CA ASN A 300 -12.41 -1.45 24.33
C ASN A 300 -11.94 -2.59 25.26
N LYS A 301 -11.06 -2.29 26.23
CA LYS A 301 -10.49 -3.30 27.12
C LYS A 301 -11.38 -3.57 28.34
N GLY A 302 -11.63 -4.85 28.63
CA GLY A 302 -12.31 -5.28 29.86
C GLY A 302 -13.81 -4.98 29.96
N PHE A 303 -14.49 -4.71 28.83
CA PHE A 303 -15.93 -4.53 28.78
C PHE A 303 -16.60 -5.51 27.80
N ASN A 304 -17.74 -6.07 28.20
CA ASN A 304 -18.53 -6.98 27.35
C ASN A 304 -19.44 -6.18 26.41
N GLY A 305 -18.81 -5.51 25.44
CA GLY A 305 -19.46 -4.86 24.31
C GLY A 305 -19.38 -3.33 24.29
N LEU A 306 -19.57 -2.79 23.09
CA LEU A 306 -19.47 -1.37 22.78
C LEU A 306 -20.76 -0.86 22.13
N ASP A 307 -21.28 0.26 22.62
CA ASP A 307 -22.38 0.99 22.00
C ASP A 307 -21.83 2.15 21.18
N VAL A 308 -22.23 2.25 19.91
CA VAL A 308 -21.88 3.34 18.99
C VAL A 308 -23.13 4.14 18.67
N THR A 309 -23.08 5.47 18.83
CA THR A 309 -24.17 6.38 18.49
C THR A 309 -23.65 7.48 17.58
N VAL A 310 -24.30 7.72 16.44
CA VAL A 310 -23.99 8.83 15.54
C VAL A 310 -25.08 9.88 15.63
N SER A 311 -24.69 11.14 15.82
CA SER A 311 -25.61 12.26 15.95
C SER A 311 -25.17 13.47 15.12
N ASN A 312 -26.13 14.29 14.68
CA ASN A 312 -25.83 15.55 14.00
C ASN A 312 -25.55 16.70 14.99
N ASN A 313 -25.25 17.89 14.46
CA ASN A 313 -25.02 19.11 15.23
C ASN A 313 -26.23 19.61 16.06
N LEU A 314 -27.44 19.09 15.82
CA LEU A 314 -28.63 19.34 16.62
C LEU A 314 -28.83 18.29 17.73
N GLY A 315 -27.94 17.31 17.84
CA GLY A 315 -28.04 16.19 18.78
C GLY A 315 -29.06 15.13 18.38
N GLN A 316 -29.57 15.17 17.14
CA GLN A 316 -30.47 14.13 16.64
C GLN A 316 -29.65 12.88 16.34
N VAL A 317 -30.05 11.75 16.91
CA VAL A 317 -29.43 10.44 16.65
C VAL A 317 -29.86 9.95 15.28
N LEU A 318 -28.88 9.66 14.43
CA LEU A 318 -29.05 9.13 13.08
C LEU A 318 -28.90 7.62 13.07
N GLU A 319 -27.97 7.11 13.87
CA GLU A 319 -27.64 5.68 13.94
C GLU A 319 -27.25 5.28 15.36
N ARG A 320 -27.58 4.04 15.72
CA ARG A 320 -27.22 3.41 16.99
C ARG A 320 -26.92 1.92 16.76
N LYS A 321 -25.74 1.49 17.17
CA LYS A 321 -25.33 0.08 17.25
C LYS A 321 -25.05 -0.25 18.71
N GLU A 322 -25.64 -1.32 19.24
CA GLU A 322 -25.52 -1.69 20.66
C GLU A 322 -24.85 -3.05 20.80
N LYS A 323 -24.09 -3.23 21.90
CA LYS A 323 -23.43 -4.50 22.23
C LYS A 323 -22.60 -5.07 21.06
N MET A 324 -21.90 -4.19 20.35
CA MET A 324 -20.94 -4.60 19.35
C MET A 324 -19.88 -5.47 20.04
N GLU A 325 -19.51 -6.59 19.43
CA GLU A 325 -18.38 -7.40 19.90
C GLU A 325 -17.10 -6.54 19.89
N ASN A 326 -16.04 -7.01 20.55
CA ASN A 326 -14.74 -6.35 20.62
C ASN A 326 -13.99 -6.39 19.27
N THR A 327 -14.68 -6.10 18.18
CA THR A 327 -14.08 -5.91 16.85
C THR A 327 -13.26 -4.62 16.88
N ALA A 328 -11.97 -4.73 16.54
CA ALA A 328 -11.04 -3.60 16.51
C ALA A 328 -11.49 -2.48 15.53
N VAL A 329 -12.32 -2.82 14.53
CA VAL A 329 -12.79 -1.89 13.50
C VAL A 329 -14.30 -2.03 13.28
N ILE A 330 -15.02 -0.91 13.38
CA ILE A 330 -16.47 -0.83 13.12
C ILE A 330 -16.71 0.04 11.90
N PRO A 331 -17.25 -0.50 10.79
CA PRO A 331 -17.61 0.30 9.63
C PRO A 331 -18.89 1.12 9.90
N LEU A 332 -18.90 2.35 9.39
CA LEU A 332 -20.00 3.30 9.41
C LEU A 332 -20.17 3.86 8.00
N ASP A 333 -21.29 3.54 7.34
CA ASP A 333 -21.61 4.08 6.02
C ASP A 333 -22.24 5.47 6.17
N VAL A 334 -21.54 6.50 5.68
CA VAL A 334 -22.05 7.89 5.66
C VAL A 334 -22.39 8.37 4.25
N SER A 335 -22.46 7.49 3.26
CA SER A 335 -22.78 7.85 1.87
C SER A 335 -24.15 8.53 1.71
N SER A 336 -25.10 8.26 2.61
CA SER A 336 -26.43 8.87 2.62
C SER A 336 -26.52 10.15 3.46
N TYR A 337 -25.45 10.57 4.12
CA TYR A 337 -25.47 11.70 5.06
C TYR A 337 -25.33 13.01 4.29
N THR A 338 -26.00 14.07 4.75
CA THR A 338 -25.80 15.40 4.15
C THR A 338 -24.42 15.95 4.54
N PRO A 339 -23.71 16.68 3.65
CA PRO A 339 -22.43 17.31 4.01
C PRO A 339 -22.55 18.16 5.28
N GLY A 340 -21.65 17.98 6.23
CA GLY A 340 -21.74 18.61 7.55
C GLY A 340 -20.89 17.96 8.63
N VAL A 341 -21.10 18.42 9.86
CA VAL A 341 -20.39 17.92 11.06
C VAL A 341 -21.29 17.02 11.87
N TYR A 342 -20.79 15.84 12.20
CA TYR A 342 -21.43 14.81 12.98
C TYR A 342 -20.58 14.45 14.20
N PHE A 343 -21.19 13.80 15.17
CA PHE A 343 -20.56 13.32 16.39
C PHE A 343 -20.80 11.83 16.54
N VAL A 344 -19.70 11.07 16.61
CA VAL A 344 -19.74 9.64 16.91
C VAL A 344 -19.37 9.46 18.38
N THR A 345 -20.32 8.93 19.15
CA THR A 345 -20.19 8.67 20.57
C THR A 345 -20.08 7.17 20.81
N LEU A 346 -19.09 6.78 21.60
CA LEU A 346 -18.87 5.41 22.02
C LEU A 346 -19.15 5.27 23.50
N LYS A 347 -19.77 4.16 23.92
CA LYS A 347 -20.02 3.84 25.32
C LYS A 347 -19.74 2.37 25.60
N ALA A 348 -18.93 2.09 26.62
CA ALA A 348 -18.76 0.76 27.18
C ALA A 348 -18.82 0.84 28.71
N GLY A 349 -19.73 0.07 29.33
CA GLY A 349 -20.08 0.23 30.74
C GLY A 349 -20.51 1.67 31.06
N ASP A 350 -19.80 2.31 32.00
CA ASP A 350 -20.02 3.70 32.42
C ASP A 350 -19.11 4.72 31.69
N VAL A 351 -18.21 4.25 30.83
CA VAL A 351 -17.25 5.13 30.14
C VAL A 351 -17.83 5.57 28.79
N ILE A 352 -17.73 6.87 28.50
CA ILE A 352 -18.27 7.49 27.29
C ILE A 352 -17.19 8.36 26.63
N THR A 353 -17.01 8.25 25.32
CA THR A 353 -16.14 9.12 24.51
C THR A 353 -16.84 9.59 23.25
N THR A 354 -16.43 10.74 22.69
CA THR A 354 -17.07 11.32 21.49
C THR A 354 -16.04 12.00 20.60
N LYS A 355 -16.10 11.75 19.29
CA LYS A 355 -15.27 12.43 18.28
C LYS A 355 -16.11 13.02 17.15
N LYS A 356 -15.51 14.03 16.53
CA LYS A 356 -16.09 14.77 15.41
C LYS A 356 -15.81 14.06 14.10
N LEU A 357 -16.86 13.83 13.31
CA LEU A 357 -16.81 13.32 11.94
C LEU A 357 -17.22 14.43 10.97
N VAL A 358 -16.47 14.62 9.89
CA VAL A 358 -16.76 15.59 8.83
C VAL A 358 -17.19 14.84 7.58
N VAL A 359 -18.40 15.11 7.08
CA VAL A 359 -18.92 14.55 5.83
C VAL A 359 -18.93 15.65 4.76
N TYR A 360 -18.49 15.35 3.54
CA TYR A 360 -18.38 16.33 2.44
C TYR A 360 -19.07 15.91 1.15
#